data_AF-A0A5N5E9Q1-F1
#
_entry.id   AF-A0A5N5E9Q1-F1
#
_cell.length_a   1.000
_cell.length_b   1.000
_cell.length_c   1.000
_cell.angle_alpha   90.00
_cell.angle_beta   90.00
_cell.angle_gamma   90.00
#
_symmetry.space_group_name_H-M   'P 1'
#
loop_
_entity.id
_entity.type
_entity.pdbx_description
1 polymer ?
#
loop_
_entity_poly.entity_id
_entity_poly.type
_entity_poly.pdbx_seq_one_letter_code
_entity_poly.pdbx_strand_id
1 'polypeptide(L)'
;MTFVPGQNAPLQAPVVTFRAESQTPFDVSALVADANLRALTSEDFVFYNQPSTAGVQLDQSGIRVELDRLHPDAAAVLCIVSVDPAATAAGAFRTAGLSATLSDQSGSVLAEFAIPTAGTETAVICWELYRKSGAWKIRAVGQGYAGGLAELISVHGVEVDDEPAQPAPTAAPAWDSAVEPLEVGRGLERAWMIFEDASRSAASFVSSSEYALARLDEDLTAAVADPSLRNSAAGVAARDAAQKRHDDLVSLARDNHARDSAQLAHELG
;
A
#
# COMPACT_ATOMS: atom_id res chain seq x y z
N MET A 1 7.34 27.98 -0.72
CA MET A 1 8.77 28.17 -0.37
C MET A 1 9.54 26.94 -0.79
N THR A 2 10.71 27.08 -1.42
CA THR A 2 11.52 25.92 -1.82
C THR A 2 12.40 25.43 -0.68
N PHE A 3 12.42 24.13 -0.44
CA PHE A 3 13.18 23.46 0.62
C PHE A 3 14.37 22.69 0.05
N VAL A 4 15.39 22.53 0.89
CA VAL A 4 16.51 21.60 0.68
C VAL A 4 16.43 20.45 1.69
N PRO A 5 17.10 19.30 1.43
CA PRO A 5 17.06 18.17 2.36
C PRO A 5 17.44 18.56 3.79
N GLY A 6 16.67 18.09 4.77
CA GLY A 6 16.81 18.37 6.20
C GLY A 6 16.27 19.73 6.67
N GLN A 7 15.92 20.64 5.75
CA GLN A 7 15.37 21.94 6.11
C GLN A 7 14.01 21.77 6.80
N ASN A 8 13.77 22.56 7.84
CA ASN A 8 12.50 22.56 8.58
C ASN A 8 11.93 23.97 8.73
N ALA A 9 10.61 24.05 8.84
CA ALA A 9 9.87 25.29 9.07
C ALA A 9 8.66 25.06 9.98
N PRO A 10 8.13 26.10 10.64
CA PRO A 10 6.84 26.03 11.33
C PRO A 10 5.71 25.68 10.36
N LEU A 11 4.75 24.87 10.82
CA LEU A 11 3.52 24.56 10.08
C LEU A 11 2.34 25.20 10.83
N GLN A 12 1.77 26.26 10.25
CA GLN A 12 0.65 26.99 10.85
C GLN A 12 -0.71 26.58 10.28
N ALA A 13 -0.74 25.98 9.09
CA ALA A 13 -1.97 25.53 8.47
C ALA A 13 -2.52 24.31 9.23
N PRO A 14 -3.80 24.30 9.64
CA PRO A 14 -4.40 23.17 10.36
C PRO A 14 -4.66 21.96 9.45
N VAL A 15 -4.77 22.22 8.15
CA VAL A 15 -4.98 21.21 7.11
C VAL A 15 -3.92 21.39 6.04
N VAL A 16 -3.32 20.28 5.64
CA VAL A 16 -2.29 20.25 4.61
C VAL A 16 -2.63 19.19 3.58
N THR A 17 -2.42 19.49 2.30
CA THR A 17 -2.48 18.51 1.23
C THR A 17 -1.08 18.28 0.68
N PHE A 18 -0.63 17.02 0.72
CA PHE A 18 0.59 16.53 0.11
C PHE A 18 0.32 16.02 -1.31
N ARG A 19 1.14 16.47 -2.24
CA ARG A 19 1.21 15.99 -3.64
C ARG A 19 2.66 15.75 -4.04
N ALA A 20 2.84 14.93 -5.06
CA ALA A 20 4.12 14.77 -5.72
C ALA A 20 3.94 14.79 -7.23
N GLU A 21 5.04 15.03 -7.95
CA GLU A 21 5.12 14.93 -9.40
C GLU A 21 6.37 14.14 -9.78
N SER A 22 6.25 13.30 -10.79
CA SER A 22 7.36 12.50 -11.32
C SER A 22 7.09 12.10 -12.77
N GLN A 23 8.17 11.81 -13.51
CA GLN A 23 8.09 11.19 -14.83
C GLN A 23 7.90 9.67 -14.75
N THR A 24 8.21 9.07 -13.61
CA THR A 24 7.95 7.65 -13.32
C THR A 24 6.59 7.56 -12.65
N PRO A 25 5.64 6.71 -13.10
CA PRO A 25 4.40 6.43 -12.39
C PRO A 25 4.66 6.02 -10.94
N PHE A 26 3.83 6.49 -10.00
CA PHE A 26 3.99 6.26 -8.57
C PHE A 26 2.64 6.33 -7.86
N ASP A 27 2.60 5.77 -6.66
CA ASP A 27 1.56 5.95 -5.66
C ASP A 27 2.02 6.90 -4.56
N VAL A 28 1.06 7.62 -3.97
CA VAL A 28 1.27 8.39 -2.74
C VAL A 28 0.72 7.60 -1.56
N SER A 29 1.40 7.72 -0.42
CA SER A 29 0.96 7.12 0.84
C SER A 29 1.34 8.03 2.00
N ALA A 30 0.79 7.76 3.17
CA ALA A 30 1.22 8.42 4.39
C ALA A 30 1.22 7.47 5.58
N LEU A 31 2.15 7.69 6.51
CA LEU A 31 2.20 6.96 7.76
C LEU A 31 1.99 7.92 8.92
N VAL A 32 0.95 7.69 9.74
CA VAL A 32 0.83 8.33 11.05
C VAL A 32 1.74 7.58 12.03
N ALA A 33 2.59 8.32 12.75
CA ALA A 33 3.65 7.73 13.55
C ALA A 33 3.82 8.40 14.92
N ASP A 34 4.36 7.63 15.85
CA ASP A 34 4.76 8.07 17.19
C ASP A 34 6.05 8.92 17.15
N ALA A 35 6.54 9.31 18.33
CA ALA A 35 7.76 10.12 18.46
C ALA A 35 9.05 9.41 18.01
N ASN A 36 9.02 8.09 17.84
CA ASN A 36 10.11 7.27 17.33
C ASN A 36 9.96 6.97 15.82
N LEU A 37 9.00 7.61 15.16
CA LEU A 37 8.64 7.35 13.76
C LEU A 37 8.19 5.90 13.53
N ARG A 38 7.52 5.30 14.52
CA ARG A 38 6.87 3.99 14.39
C ARG A 38 5.37 4.15 14.20
N ALA A 39 4.76 3.30 13.37
CA ALA A 39 3.31 3.17 13.30
C ALA A 39 2.73 2.88 14.70
N LEU A 40 1.57 3.43 15.05
CA LEU A 40 0.92 3.08 16.31
C LEU A 40 0.17 1.76 16.13
N THR A 41 -0.46 1.58 14.97
CA THR A 41 -1.03 0.32 14.47
C THR A 41 -0.79 0.19 12.96
N SER A 42 -1.09 -0.98 12.38
CA SER A 42 -1.06 -1.16 10.91
C SER A 42 -2.12 -0.30 10.19
N GLU A 43 -3.18 0.13 10.89
CA GLU A 43 -4.23 1.01 10.35
C GLU A 43 -3.76 2.46 10.13
N ASP A 44 -2.60 2.83 10.68
CA ASP A 44 -2.04 4.18 10.53
C ASP A 44 -1.31 4.41 9.21
N PHE A 45 -1.15 3.37 8.40
CA PHE A 45 -0.58 3.48 7.07
C PHE A 45 -1.70 3.72 6.05
N VAL A 46 -1.78 4.93 5.50
CA VAL A 46 -2.76 5.35 4.51
C VAL A 46 -2.21 5.14 3.09
N PHE A 47 -2.91 4.34 2.30
CA PHE A 47 -2.59 4.01 0.92
C PHE A 47 -3.88 3.62 0.16
N TYR A 48 -3.79 3.24 -1.11
CA TYR A 48 -4.99 3.05 -1.95
C TYR A 48 -6.01 2.02 -1.42
N ASN A 49 -5.57 0.95 -0.72
CA ASN A 49 -6.49 -0.03 -0.12
C ASN A 49 -6.98 0.36 1.29
N GLN A 50 -6.32 1.31 1.94
CA GLN A 50 -6.68 1.86 3.24
C GLN A 50 -6.63 3.38 3.15
N PRO A 51 -7.61 4.01 2.49
CA PRO A 51 -7.51 5.40 2.05
C PRO A 51 -7.71 6.42 3.17
N SER A 52 -7.89 5.99 4.43
CA SER A 52 -8.04 6.92 5.53
C SER A 52 -7.73 6.31 6.88
N THR A 53 -7.22 7.14 7.78
CA THR A 53 -7.22 6.94 9.24
C THR A 53 -7.64 8.26 9.91
N ALA A 54 -7.65 8.32 11.24
CA ALA A 54 -7.96 9.54 11.98
C ALA A 54 -7.03 10.70 11.56
N GLY A 55 -7.60 11.70 10.89
CA GLY A 55 -6.89 12.92 10.48
C GLY A 55 -6.03 12.80 9.21
N VAL A 56 -5.99 11.64 8.53
CA VAL A 56 -5.29 11.49 7.24
C VAL A 56 -6.19 10.77 6.25
N GLN A 57 -6.27 11.30 5.02
CA GLN A 57 -7.08 10.75 3.95
C GLN A 57 -6.34 10.84 2.61
N LEU A 58 -6.41 9.78 1.82
CA LEU A 58 -6.03 9.74 0.42
C LEU A 58 -7.27 9.97 -0.46
N ASP A 59 -7.18 10.93 -1.37
CA ASP A 59 -8.17 11.14 -2.43
C ASP A 59 -7.49 11.50 -3.76
N GLN A 60 -8.29 11.87 -4.78
CA GLN A 60 -7.79 12.25 -6.10
C GLN A 60 -6.87 13.48 -6.09
N SER A 61 -6.90 14.26 -5.01
CA SER A 61 -6.13 15.47 -4.80
C SER A 61 -4.82 15.23 -4.04
N GLY A 62 -4.55 13.99 -3.60
CA GLY A 62 -3.35 13.60 -2.87
C GLY A 62 -3.66 13.16 -1.43
N ILE A 63 -2.67 13.29 -0.54
CA ILE A 63 -2.87 13.00 0.89
C ILE A 63 -3.28 14.28 1.60
N ARG A 64 -4.49 14.31 2.15
CA ARG A 64 -4.98 15.38 3.02
C ARG A 64 -4.74 15.01 4.49
N VAL A 65 -4.14 15.91 5.25
CA VAL A 65 -3.83 15.78 6.68
C VAL A 65 -4.52 16.88 7.45
N GLU A 66 -5.41 16.51 8.38
CA GLU A 66 -6.04 17.39 9.38
C GLU A 66 -5.34 17.21 10.73
N LEU A 67 -4.42 18.12 11.06
CA LEU A 67 -3.49 17.96 12.18
C LEU A 67 -4.19 17.83 13.54
N ASP A 68 -5.34 18.49 13.70
CA ASP A 68 -6.11 18.48 14.95
C ASP A 68 -7.00 17.24 15.10
N ARG A 69 -7.13 16.42 14.05
CA ARG A 69 -7.90 15.17 14.05
C ARG A 69 -7.02 13.92 14.17
N LEU A 70 -5.70 14.10 14.17
CA LEU A 70 -4.76 13.02 14.42
C LEU A 70 -4.93 12.48 15.86
N HIS A 71 -4.64 11.20 16.05
CA HIS A 71 -4.64 10.58 17.37
C HIS A 71 -3.71 11.36 18.33
N PRO A 72 -4.04 11.48 19.64
CA PRO A 72 -3.20 12.22 20.60
C PRO A 72 -1.74 11.74 20.68
N ASP A 73 -1.51 10.45 20.45
CA ASP A 73 -0.17 9.84 20.46
C ASP A 73 0.59 10.01 19.14
N ALA A 74 -0.05 10.54 18.09
CA ALA A 74 0.62 10.87 16.84
C ALA A 74 1.59 12.04 17.06
N ALA A 75 2.86 11.81 16.75
CA ALA A 75 3.91 12.81 16.81
C ALA A 75 4.43 13.19 15.41
N ALA A 76 4.18 12.37 14.39
CA ALA A 76 4.56 12.64 13.03
C ALA A 76 3.57 12.06 12.00
N VAL A 77 3.59 12.64 10.80
CA VAL A 77 3.04 12.06 9.57
C VAL A 77 4.13 12.06 8.51
N LEU A 78 4.47 10.89 8.00
CA LEU A 78 5.44 10.72 6.91
C LEU A 78 4.68 10.70 5.58
N CYS A 79 5.02 11.61 4.66
CA CYS A 79 4.46 11.64 3.31
C CYS A 79 5.38 10.89 2.35
N ILE A 80 4.85 9.84 1.73
CA ILE A 80 5.63 8.83 1.02
C ILE A 80 5.19 8.78 -0.45
N VAL A 81 6.15 8.55 -1.33
CA VAL A 81 5.90 8.08 -2.69
C VAL A 81 6.54 6.71 -2.90
N SER A 82 5.91 5.86 -3.69
CA SER A 82 6.47 4.58 -4.09
C SER A 82 6.13 4.25 -5.54
N VAL A 83 7.04 3.59 -6.23
CA VAL A 83 6.78 2.99 -7.55
C VAL A 83 6.46 1.53 -7.34
N ASP A 84 5.49 1.02 -8.09
CA ASP A 84 5.33 -0.42 -8.22
C ASP A 84 6.38 -0.93 -9.24
N PRO A 85 7.38 -1.72 -8.77
CA PRO A 85 8.41 -2.26 -9.65
C PRO A 85 7.85 -3.27 -10.67
N ALA A 86 6.67 -3.87 -10.43
CA ALA A 86 6.00 -4.75 -11.39
C ALA A 86 5.24 -3.96 -12.47
N ALA A 87 4.72 -2.79 -12.14
CA ALA A 87 3.96 -1.94 -13.08
C ALA A 87 4.84 -1.06 -13.99
N THR A 88 6.13 -0.92 -13.69
CA THR A 88 6.98 0.09 -14.35
C THR A 88 8.28 -0.49 -14.91
N ALA A 89 8.45 -0.48 -16.23
CA ALA A 89 9.71 -0.89 -16.89
C ALA A 89 10.94 -0.04 -16.50
N ALA A 90 10.73 1.13 -15.88
CA ALA A 90 11.79 2.00 -15.36
C ALA A 90 12.29 1.57 -13.96
N GLY A 91 11.52 0.79 -13.21
CA GLY A 91 11.87 0.18 -11.92
C GLY A 91 12.07 1.14 -10.73
N ALA A 92 12.54 2.38 -10.94
CA ALA A 92 12.94 3.32 -9.88
C ALA A 92 12.68 4.79 -10.24
N PHE A 93 12.72 5.66 -9.23
CA PHE A 93 12.72 7.10 -9.43
C PHE A 93 14.02 7.54 -10.11
N ARG A 94 13.93 8.23 -11.25
CA ARG A 94 15.12 8.74 -11.95
C ARG A 94 15.80 9.85 -11.14
N THR A 95 17.11 10.02 -11.32
CA THR A 95 17.99 11.01 -10.68
C THR A 95 17.49 12.46 -10.74
N ALA A 96 16.61 12.77 -11.70
CA ALA A 96 15.89 14.03 -11.78
C ALA A 96 14.43 13.75 -12.14
N GLY A 97 13.51 14.39 -11.42
CA GLY A 97 12.10 14.40 -11.79
C GLY A 97 11.11 14.26 -10.64
N LEU A 98 11.56 13.86 -9.44
CA LEU A 98 10.66 13.80 -8.28
C LEU A 98 10.61 15.15 -7.56
N SER A 99 9.42 15.74 -7.49
CA SER A 99 9.13 16.90 -6.64
C SER A 99 7.94 16.62 -5.74
N ALA A 100 7.90 17.29 -4.60
CA ALA A 100 6.86 17.15 -3.60
C ALA A 100 6.40 18.51 -3.10
N THR A 101 5.08 18.67 -2.97
CA THR A 101 4.45 19.94 -2.60
C THR A 101 3.49 19.74 -1.43
N LEU A 102 3.52 20.69 -0.50
CA LEU A 102 2.54 20.83 0.57
C LEU A 102 1.76 22.12 0.34
N SER A 103 0.43 22.02 0.29
CA SER A 103 -0.47 23.16 0.18
C SER A 103 -1.41 23.24 1.38
N ASP A 104 -1.91 24.44 1.69
CA ASP A 104 -2.96 24.62 2.71
C ASP A 104 -4.36 24.30 2.15
N GLN A 105 -5.38 24.44 2.99
CA GLN A 105 -6.78 24.19 2.63
C GLN A 105 -7.34 25.11 1.54
N SER A 106 -6.69 26.25 1.27
CA SER A 106 -7.07 27.16 0.17
C SER A 106 -6.38 26.78 -1.15
N GLY A 107 -5.49 25.78 -1.12
CA GLY A 107 -4.65 25.39 -2.25
C GLY A 107 -3.37 26.23 -2.38
N SER A 108 -3.10 27.15 -1.45
CA SER A 108 -1.88 27.95 -1.46
C SER A 108 -0.68 27.09 -1.10
N VAL A 109 0.38 27.18 -1.89
CA VAL A 109 1.59 26.37 -1.71
C VAL A 109 2.38 26.87 -0.50
N LEU A 110 2.49 26.01 0.51
CA LEU A 110 3.28 26.25 1.72
C LEU A 110 4.75 25.92 1.46
N ALA A 111 5.01 24.74 0.89
CA ALA A 111 6.35 24.21 0.71
C ALA A 111 6.46 23.38 -0.57
N GLU A 112 7.61 23.49 -1.23
CA GLU A 112 7.98 22.71 -2.40
C GLU A 112 9.37 22.14 -2.16
N PHE A 113 9.60 20.91 -2.58
CA PHE A 113 10.87 20.23 -2.41
C PHE A 113 11.18 19.42 -3.66
N ALA A 114 12.24 19.81 -4.37
CA ALA A 114 12.83 18.99 -5.41
C ALA A 114 13.72 17.93 -4.73
N ILE A 115 13.34 16.66 -4.87
CA ILE A 115 13.94 15.58 -4.11
C ILE A 115 15.12 15.01 -4.90
N PRO A 116 16.35 15.07 -4.37
CA PRO A 116 17.48 14.41 -5.01
C PRO A 116 17.33 12.90 -4.86
N THR A 117 17.41 12.16 -5.96
CA THR A 117 17.36 10.69 -5.99
C THR A 117 18.65 10.16 -6.64
N ALA A 118 19.11 8.97 -6.21
CA ALA A 118 20.28 8.32 -6.81
C ALA A 118 19.92 7.54 -8.09
N GLY A 119 18.65 7.23 -8.31
CA GLY A 119 18.20 6.44 -9.47
C GLY A 119 17.92 4.97 -9.15
N THR A 120 18.06 4.57 -7.89
CA THR A 120 17.88 3.18 -7.44
C THR A 120 16.69 3.02 -6.50
N GLU A 121 16.15 4.13 -6.01
CA GLU A 121 15.13 4.14 -4.98
C GLU A 121 13.75 3.94 -5.59
N THR A 122 12.97 3.07 -4.96
CA THR A 122 11.61 2.71 -5.40
C THR A 122 10.55 3.15 -4.38
N ALA A 123 10.97 3.61 -3.20
CA ALA A 123 10.14 4.38 -2.28
C ALA A 123 10.94 5.54 -1.68
N VAL A 124 10.27 6.65 -1.38
CA VAL A 124 10.90 7.87 -0.84
C VAL A 124 9.99 8.52 0.19
N ILE A 125 10.55 8.90 1.34
CA ILE A 125 9.90 9.81 2.29
C ILE A 125 10.19 11.24 1.83
N CYS A 126 9.15 11.93 1.36
CA CYS A 126 9.23 13.29 0.85
C CYS A 126 9.26 14.31 1.99
N TRP A 127 8.24 14.22 2.85
CA TRP A 127 8.01 15.16 3.94
C TRP A 127 7.76 14.43 5.26
N GLU A 128 8.19 15.08 6.33
CA GLU A 128 7.79 14.74 7.70
C GLU A 128 7.04 15.95 8.26
N LEU A 129 5.75 15.79 8.54
CA LEU A 129 4.98 16.71 9.36
C LEU A 129 5.16 16.23 10.79
N TYR A 130 5.82 16.99 11.67
CA TYR A 130 6.14 16.52 13.02
C TYR A 130 5.78 17.53 14.09
N ARG A 131 5.48 17.04 15.27
CA ARG A 131 5.15 17.84 16.45
C ARG A 131 6.36 17.99 17.33
N LYS A 132 6.74 19.23 17.64
CA LYS A 132 7.80 19.55 18.60
C LYS A 132 7.36 20.66 19.54
N SER A 133 7.47 20.41 20.84
CA SER A 133 7.06 21.35 21.89
C SER A 133 5.60 21.83 21.71
N GLY A 134 4.71 20.92 21.32
CA GLY A 134 3.28 21.18 21.12
C GLY A 134 2.91 21.78 19.76
N ALA A 135 3.87 22.28 18.97
CA ALA A 135 3.63 22.89 17.67
C ALA A 135 4.01 21.96 16.51
N TRP A 136 3.23 22.00 15.43
CA TRP A 136 3.53 21.28 14.20
C TRP A 136 4.57 22.01 13.35
N LYS A 137 5.39 21.23 12.67
CA LYS A 137 6.49 21.67 11.81
C LYS A 137 6.56 20.76 10.58
N ILE A 138 7.13 21.28 9.50
CA ILE A 138 7.50 20.48 8.34
C ILE A 138 9.00 20.28 8.30
N ARG A 139 9.45 19.12 7.81
CA ARG A 139 10.83 18.83 7.45
C ARG A 139 10.86 18.20 6.05
N ALA A 140 11.70 18.74 5.17
CA ALA A 140 12.05 18.09 3.91
C ALA A 140 12.99 16.92 4.21
N VAL A 141 12.58 15.68 3.89
CA VAL A 141 13.35 14.48 4.24
C VAL A 141 14.18 14.04 3.04
N GLY A 142 13.52 13.52 2.00
CA GLY A 142 14.17 13.08 0.76
C GLY A 142 14.96 11.79 0.92
N GLN A 143 14.58 10.94 1.88
CA GLN A 143 15.23 9.66 2.11
C GLN A 143 14.59 8.61 1.23
N GLY A 144 15.37 8.01 0.33
CA GLY A 144 14.93 6.93 -0.54
C GLY A 144 15.34 5.55 -0.05
N TYR A 145 14.59 4.54 -0.49
CA TYR A 145 14.71 3.13 -0.14
C TYR A 145 14.79 2.32 -1.43
N ALA A 146 15.87 1.55 -1.58
CA ALA A 146 16.09 0.70 -2.76
C ALA A 146 15.27 -0.60 -2.70
N GLY A 147 15.05 -1.13 -1.49
CA GLY A 147 14.11 -2.23 -1.22
C GLY A 147 12.64 -1.79 -1.23
N GLY A 148 12.37 -0.54 -1.59
CA GLY A 148 11.04 -0.02 -1.85
C GLY A 148 10.15 0.14 -0.63
N LEU A 149 8.85 0.12 -0.88
CA LEU A 149 7.86 0.42 0.15
C LEU A 149 7.92 -0.61 1.28
N ALA A 150 8.14 -1.89 0.97
CA ALA A 150 8.24 -2.97 1.95
C ALA A 150 9.39 -2.73 2.95
N GLU A 151 10.58 -2.34 2.47
CA GLU A 151 11.71 -1.98 3.33
C GLU A 151 11.36 -0.76 4.21
N LEU A 152 10.79 0.28 3.60
CA LEU A 152 10.41 1.52 4.29
C LEU A 152 9.43 1.24 5.43
N ILE A 153 8.30 0.58 5.16
CA ILE A 153 7.25 0.37 6.17
C ILE A 153 7.73 -0.57 7.29
N SER A 154 8.57 -1.56 6.98
CA SER A 154 9.21 -2.43 7.98
C SER A 154 10.11 -1.64 8.94
N VAL A 155 10.94 -0.72 8.41
CA VAL A 155 11.77 0.18 9.23
C VAL A 155 10.92 1.04 10.16
N HIS A 156 9.72 1.44 9.71
CA HIS A 156 8.77 2.23 10.48
C HIS A 156 7.78 1.39 11.30
N GLY A 157 8.02 0.09 11.44
CA GLY A 157 7.26 -0.77 12.36
C GLY A 157 5.81 -1.01 11.95
N VAL A 158 5.48 -0.78 10.68
CA VAL A 158 4.27 -1.36 10.10
C VAL A 158 4.56 -2.84 9.94
N GLU A 159 3.88 -3.67 10.71
CA GLU A 159 3.93 -5.11 10.48
C GLU A 159 3.32 -5.36 9.10
N VAL A 160 4.17 -5.82 8.18
CA VAL A 160 3.70 -6.48 6.97
C VAL A 160 3.27 -7.84 7.46
N ASP A 161 1.96 -8.07 7.55
CA ASP A 161 1.43 -9.43 7.62
C ASP A 161 1.87 -10.15 6.33
N ASP A 162 3.06 -10.76 6.35
CA ASP A 162 3.41 -11.84 5.43
C ASP A 162 2.37 -12.94 5.67
N GLU A 163 1.40 -13.03 4.75
CA GLU A 163 0.08 -13.67 4.93
C GLU A 163 -0.81 -12.95 5.97
N PRO A 164 -2.06 -12.56 5.65
CA PRO A 164 -3.03 -12.42 6.72
C PRO A 164 -3.16 -13.80 7.37
N ALA A 165 -2.65 -13.90 8.59
CA ALA A 165 -2.89 -15.04 9.45
C ALA A 165 -4.40 -15.30 9.43
N GLN A 166 -4.79 -16.42 8.83
CA GLN A 166 -6.17 -16.90 8.88
C GLN A 166 -6.61 -16.85 10.35
N PRO A 167 -7.58 -16.00 10.72
CA PRO A 167 -7.94 -15.87 12.13
C PRO A 167 -8.38 -17.25 12.60
N ALA A 168 -7.71 -17.76 13.62
CA ALA A 168 -8.20 -18.93 14.35
C ALA A 168 -9.64 -18.62 14.76
N PRO A 169 -10.59 -19.56 14.58
CA PRO A 169 -12.01 -19.28 14.78
C PRO A 169 -12.22 -18.86 16.23
N THR A 170 -12.38 -17.55 16.44
CA THR A 170 -12.80 -17.03 17.73
C THR A 170 -14.29 -17.34 17.83
N ALA A 171 -14.65 -18.09 18.88
CA ALA A 171 -16.03 -18.44 19.15
C ALA A 171 -16.90 -17.17 19.14
N ALA A 172 -17.92 -17.18 18.28
CA ALA A 172 -18.84 -16.07 18.10
C ALA A 172 -19.51 -15.67 19.43
N PRO A 173 -19.73 -14.37 19.70
CA PRO A 173 -20.70 -13.97 20.70
C PRO A 173 -22.09 -14.31 20.15
N ALA A 174 -22.83 -15.13 20.88
CA ALA A 174 -24.23 -15.35 20.62
C ALA A 174 -25.02 -14.12 21.09
N TRP A 175 -25.56 -13.31 20.18
CA TRP A 175 -26.74 -12.49 20.49
C TRP A 175 -27.73 -12.43 19.32
N ASP A 176 -28.83 -13.11 19.61
CA ASP A 176 -30.23 -12.74 19.45
C ASP A 176 -30.61 -11.67 18.42
N SER A 177 -31.25 -12.18 17.37
CA SER A 177 -32.43 -11.67 16.67
C SER A 177 -33.05 -10.36 17.20
N ALA A 178 -32.79 -9.26 16.49
CA ALA A 178 -33.80 -8.23 16.26
C ALA A 178 -33.55 -7.59 14.89
N VAL A 179 -34.35 -8.02 13.90
CA VAL A 179 -34.39 -7.40 12.57
C VAL A 179 -35.09 -6.05 12.71
N GLU A 180 -34.33 -4.95 12.63
CA GLU A 180 -34.90 -3.62 12.38
C GLU A 180 -35.13 -3.40 10.87
N PRO A 181 -36.10 -2.53 10.48
CA PRO A 181 -36.53 -2.39 9.10
C PRO A 181 -35.42 -1.83 8.20
N LEU A 182 -35.36 -2.33 6.97
CA LEU A 182 -34.42 -1.90 5.93
C LEU A 182 -34.58 -0.41 5.60
N GLU A 183 -33.74 0.44 6.20
CA GLU A 183 -33.45 1.76 5.66
C GLU A 183 -32.74 1.57 4.31
N VAL A 184 -33.36 2.05 3.22
CA VAL A 184 -32.89 1.89 1.83
C VAL A 184 -31.43 2.35 1.64
N GLY A 185 -30.97 3.32 2.44
CA GLY A 185 -29.55 3.74 2.48
C GLY A 185 -28.60 2.62 2.92
N ARG A 186 -28.94 1.89 3.98
CA ARG A 186 -28.12 0.77 4.49
C ARG A 186 -28.13 -0.45 3.58
N GLY A 187 -29.16 -0.61 2.74
CA GLY A 187 -29.22 -1.69 1.75
C GLY A 187 -28.27 -1.44 0.59
N LEU A 188 -28.21 -0.21 0.10
CA LEU A 188 -27.30 0.19 -0.99
C LEU A 188 -25.84 0.20 -0.52
N GLU A 189 -25.57 0.70 0.69
CA GLU A 189 -24.23 0.66 1.31
C GLU A 189 -23.75 -0.79 1.48
N ARG A 190 -24.61 -1.70 1.93
CA ARG A 190 -24.27 -3.13 2.04
C ARG A 190 -24.03 -3.78 0.68
N ALA A 191 -24.89 -3.53 -0.31
CA ALA A 191 -24.69 -4.05 -1.65
C ALA A 191 -23.41 -3.51 -2.31
N TRP A 192 -23.05 -2.25 -2.02
CA TRP A 192 -21.80 -1.65 -2.46
C TRP A 192 -20.58 -2.31 -1.81
N MET A 193 -20.60 -2.52 -0.49
CA MET A 193 -19.52 -3.23 0.22
C MET A 193 -19.33 -4.66 -0.31
N ILE A 194 -20.42 -5.40 -0.51
CA ILE A 194 -20.36 -6.76 -1.08
C ILE A 194 -19.79 -6.75 -2.50
N PHE A 195 -20.16 -5.78 -3.33
CA PHE A 195 -19.58 -5.60 -4.66
C PHE A 195 -18.08 -5.30 -4.59
N GLU A 196 -17.66 -4.48 -3.64
CA GLU A 196 -16.27 -4.11 -3.43
C GLU A 196 -15.44 -5.32 -2.98
N ASP A 197 -15.96 -6.13 -2.06
CA ASP A 197 -15.34 -7.38 -1.63
C ASP A 197 -15.28 -8.43 -2.75
N ALA A 198 -16.34 -8.54 -3.57
CA ALA A 198 -16.33 -9.39 -4.76
C ALA A 198 -15.25 -8.95 -5.76
N SER A 199 -15.11 -7.63 -5.95
CA SER A 199 -14.10 -7.03 -6.82
C SER A 199 -12.68 -7.28 -6.27
N ARG A 200 -12.47 -7.18 -4.96
CA ARG A 200 -11.21 -7.50 -4.29
C ARG A 200 -10.84 -8.98 -4.43
N SER A 201 -11.80 -9.89 -4.22
CA SER A 201 -11.59 -11.33 -4.38
C SER A 201 -11.24 -11.70 -5.83
N ALA A 202 -11.94 -11.11 -6.81
CA ALA A 202 -11.62 -11.32 -8.23
C ALA A 202 -10.24 -10.80 -8.61
N ALA A 203 -9.86 -9.60 -8.12
CA ALA A 203 -8.53 -9.04 -8.36
C ALA A 203 -7.42 -9.91 -7.74
N SER A 204 -7.63 -10.42 -6.51
CA SER A 204 -6.70 -11.34 -5.85
C SER A 204 -6.51 -12.64 -6.64
N PHE A 205 -7.60 -13.19 -7.17
CA PHE A 205 -7.54 -14.38 -8.04
C PHE A 205 -6.73 -14.12 -9.32
N VAL A 206 -6.97 -13.00 -10.00
CA VAL A 206 -6.24 -12.62 -11.22
C VAL A 206 -4.76 -12.44 -10.93
N SER A 207 -4.41 -11.66 -9.91
CA SER A 207 -3.01 -11.40 -9.52
C SER A 207 -2.29 -12.69 -9.11
N SER A 208 -2.94 -13.57 -8.34
CA SER A 208 -2.37 -14.87 -7.96
C SER A 208 -2.13 -15.78 -9.16
N SER A 209 -3.02 -15.73 -10.15
CA SER A 209 -2.88 -16.49 -11.40
C SER A 209 -1.73 -15.96 -12.27
N GLU A 210 -1.58 -14.63 -12.34
CA GLU A 210 -0.47 -13.99 -13.05
C GLU A 210 0.88 -14.30 -12.38
N TYR A 211 0.95 -14.27 -11.04
CA TYR A 211 2.12 -14.68 -10.29
C TYR A 211 2.49 -16.15 -10.58
N ALA A 212 1.50 -17.05 -10.54
CA ALA A 212 1.72 -18.45 -10.85
C ALA A 212 2.26 -18.64 -12.28
N LEU A 213 1.80 -17.85 -13.24
CA LEU A 213 2.28 -17.88 -14.62
C LEU A 213 3.73 -17.37 -14.74
N ALA A 214 4.05 -16.24 -14.10
CA ALA A 214 5.39 -15.68 -14.10
C ALA A 214 6.41 -16.64 -13.46
N ARG A 215 6.01 -17.29 -12.36
CA ARG A 215 6.82 -18.29 -11.67
C ARG A 215 7.09 -19.53 -12.53
N LEU A 216 6.10 -19.95 -13.32
CA LEU A 216 6.25 -21.04 -14.27
C LEU A 216 7.24 -20.67 -15.38
N ASP A 217 7.15 -19.46 -15.93
CA ASP A 217 8.06 -18.97 -16.98
C ASP A 217 9.53 -18.93 -16.49
N GLU A 218 9.75 -18.44 -15.27
CA GLU A 218 11.07 -18.44 -14.63
C GLU A 218 11.61 -19.87 -14.44
N ASP A 219 10.80 -20.78 -13.91
CA ASP A 219 11.18 -22.18 -13.69
C ASP A 219 11.48 -22.91 -15.01
N LEU A 220 10.68 -22.68 -16.05
CA LEU A 220 10.89 -23.27 -17.38
C LEU A 220 12.16 -22.71 -18.02
N THR A 221 12.40 -21.41 -17.90
CA THR A 221 13.64 -20.76 -18.36
C THR A 221 14.86 -21.36 -17.67
N ALA A 222 14.81 -21.51 -16.34
CA ALA A 222 15.87 -22.16 -15.56
C ALA A 222 16.07 -23.62 -15.98
N ALA A 223 15.00 -24.38 -16.21
CA ALA A 223 15.05 -25.78 -16.63
C ALA A 223 15.60 -26.00 -18.06
N VAL A 224 15.73 -24.94 -18.86
CA VAL A 224 16.29 -25.00 -20.23
C VAL A 224 17.64 -24.24 -20.33
N ALA A 225 18.06 -23.56 -19.27
CA ALA A 225 19.30 -22.78 -19.23
C ALA A 225 20.55 -23.63 -19.50
N ASP A 226 20.62 -24.85 -18.92
CA ASP A 226 21.72 -25.79 -19.17
C ASP A 226 21.41 -26.70 -20.38
N PRO A 227 22.14 -26.57 -21.51
CA PRO A 227 21.93 -27.41 -22.69
C PRO A 227 22.09 -28.91 -22.44
N SER A 228 22.94 -29.31 -21.48
CA SER A 228 23.22 -30.72 -21.18
C SER A 228 22.07 -31.40 -20.43
N LEU A 229 21.23 -30.63 -19.74
CA LEU A 229 20.13 -31.12 -18.93
C LEU A 229 18.77 -31.07 -19.63
N ARG A 230 18.66 -30.38 -20.78
CA ARG A 230 17.37 -30.11 -21.46
C ARG A 230 16.51 -31.35 -21.70
N ASN A 231 17.11 -32.42 -22.21
CA ASN A 231 16.43 -33.68 -22.53
C ASN A 231 16.72 -34.80 -21.52
N SER A 232 17.32 -34.45 -20.38
CA SER A 232 17.60 -35.42 -19.32
C SER A 232 16.34 -35.72 -18.52
N ALA A 233 16.30 -36.89 -17.86
CA ALA A 233 15.22 -37.23 -16.93
C ALA A 233 15.06 -36.18 -15.81
N ALA A 234 16.17 -35.58 -15.36
CA ALA A 234 16.15 -34.50 -14.37
C ALA A 234 15.51 -33.22 -14.92
N GLY A 235 15.80 -32.86 -16.17
CA GLY A 235 15.20 -31.69 -16.83
C GLY A 235 13.71 -31.86 -17.10
N VAL A 236 13.26 -33.08 -17.46
CA VAL A 236 11.82 -33.41 -17.57
C VAL A 236 11.15 -33.30 -16.21
N ALA A 237 11.70 -33.94 -15.16
CA ALA A 237 11.16 -33.90 -13.81
C ALA A 237 11.08 -32.46 -13.24
N ALA A 238 12.04 -31.60 -13.57
CA ALA A 238 12.03 -30.20 -13.15
C ALA A 238 10.87 -29.40 -13.76
N ARG A 239 10.58 -29.60 -15.06
CA ARG A 239 9.45 -28.95 -15.74
C ARG A 239 8.11 -29.48 -15.26
N ASP A 240 8.00 -30.80 -15.07
CA ASP A 240 6.79 -31.41 -14.51
C ASP A 240 6.51 -30.89 -13.10
N ALA A 241 7.55 -30.73 -12.27
CA ALA A 241 7.43 -30.16 -10.94
C ALA A 241 7.06 -28.66 -10.97
N ALA A 242 7.58 -27.90 -11.93
CA ALA A 242 7.21 -26.49 -12.12
C ALA A 242 5.75 -26.34 -12.56
N GLN A 243 5.32 -27.16 -13.53
CA GLN A 243 3.93 -27.20 -13.96
C GLN A 243 2.99 -27.58 -12.80
N LYS A 244 3.35 -28.60 -12.03
CA LYS A 244 2.57 -29.01 -10.86
C LYS A 244 2.44 -27.87 -9.85
N ARG A 245 3.51 -27.12 -9.56
CA ARG A 245 3.46 -25.97 -8.65
C ARG A 245 2.54 -24.86 -9.18
N HIS A 246 2.61 -24.56 -10.48
CA HIS A 246 1.71 -23.62 -11.13
C HIS A 246 0.25 -24.05 -10.97
N ASP A 247 -0.05 -25.33 -11.28
CA ASP A 247 -1.40 -25.88 -11.17
C ASP A 247 -1.93 -25.83 -9.73
N ASP A 248 -1.07 -26.18 -8.75
CA ASP A 248 -1.40 -26.14 -7.32
C ASP A 248 -1.74 -24.70 -6.87
N LEU A 249 -0.96 -23.68 -7.31
CA LEU A 249 -1.20 -22.27 -7.01
C LEU A 249 -2.49 -21.74 -7.65
N VAL A 250 -2.74 -22.05 -8.92
CA VAL A 250 -3.97 -21.65 -9.62
C VAL A 250 -5.20 -22.31 -9.01
N SER A 251 -5.09 -23.58 -8.59
CA SER A 251 -6.17 -24.28 -7.89
C SER A 251 -6.48 -23.61 -6.56
N LEU A 252 -5.47 -23.32 -5.74
CA LEU A 252 -5.65 -22.65 -4.46
C LEU A 252 -6.31 -21.27 -4.62
N ALA A 253 -5.84 -20.46 -5.58
CA ALA A 253 -6.42 -19.15 -5.86
C ALA A 253 -7.90 -19.25 -6.28
N ARG A 254 -8.22 -20.25 -7.11
CA ARG A 254 -9.60 -20.51 -7.55
C ARG A 254 -10.50 -20.95 -6.39
N ASP A 255 -10.01 -21.84 -5.53
CA ASP A 255 -10.77 -22.35 -4.39
C ASP A 255 -11.05 -21.24 -3.36
N ASN A 256 -10.09 -20.33 -3.16
CA ASN A 256 -10.28 -19.14 -2.31
C ASN A 256 -11.35 -18.23 -2.90
N HIS A 257 -11.23 -17.86 -4.17
CA HIS A 257 -12.20 -17.00 -4.85
C HIS A 257 -13.62 -17.61 -4.87
N ALA A 258 -13.72 -18.92 -5.04
CA ALA A 258 -14.99 -19.63 -5.02
C ALA A 258 -15.64 -19.61 -3.61
N ARG A 259 -14.84 -19.75 -2.55
CA ARG A 259 -15.31 -19.63 -1.16
C ARG A 259 -15.80 -18.21 -0.85
N ASP A 260 -15.01 -17.19 -1.21
CA ASP A 260 -15.38 -15.80 -1.01
C ASP A 260 -16.68 -15.47 -1.76
N SER A 261 -16.77 -15.88 -3.02
CA SER A 261 -17.97 -15.68 -3.84
C SER A 261 -19.20 -16.35 -3.25
N ALA A 262 -19.06 -17.57 -2.69
CA ALA A 262 -20.15 -18.28 -2.04
C ALA A 262 -20.60 -17.60 -0.73
N GLN A 263 -19.67 -17.06 0.03
CA GLN A 263 -19.96 -16.29 1.24
C GLN A 263 -20.69 -14.98 0.90
N LEU A 264 -20.17 -14.20 -0.06
CA LEU A 264 -20.79 -12.96 -0.51
C LEU A 264 -22.19 -13.17 -1.10
N ALA A 265 -22.41 -14.30 -1.78
CA ALA A 265 -23.74 -14.69 -2.26
C ALA A 265 -24.72 -14.98 -1.10
N HIS A 266 -24.23 -15.56 0.01
CA HIS A 266 -25.05 -15.78 1.20
C HIS A 266 -25.41 -14.46 1.92
N GLU A 267 -24.52 -13.47 1.87
CA GLU A 267 -24.72 -12.15 2.47
C GLU A 267 -25.73 -11.27 1.70
N LEU A 268 -25.94 -11.55 0.41
CA LEU A 268 -26.91 -10.85 -0.44
C LEU A 268 -28.37 -11.29 -0.21
N GLY A 269 -28.61 -12.45 0.41
CA GLY A 269 -29.94 -13.00 0.71
C GLY A 269 -30.35 -14.16 -0.19
#